data_AF-A0A9R1SJY3-F1
#
_entry.id   AF-A0A9R1SJY3-F1
#
_cell.length_a   1.000
_cell.length_b   1.000
_cell.length_c   1.000
_cell.angle_alpha   90.00
_cell.angle_beta   90.00
_cell.angle_gamma   90.00
#
_symmetry.space_group_name_H-M   'P 1'
#
loop_
_entity.id
_entity.type
_entity.pdbx_description
1 polymer ?
#
loop_
_entity_poly.entity_id
_entity_poly.type
_entity_poly.pdbx_seq_one_letter_code
_entity_poly.pdbx_strand_id
1 'polypeptide(L)'
;PNLSMHFSYLIGLFVINATIIFFLLAILSSPKNLTVRLLDFKATAEWLPGQGNPPDTRYTLESGGKWNHAQHCTNTEILKCQLTFDEQPNELHWNYFVRVKTTFKGTSSNWTTTSKSFQPYGDKVFLEQQIYILILKDHVTVMMLKTLHFAF
;
A
#
# COMPACT_ATOMS: atom_id res chain seq x y z
N PRO A 1 -29.20 -53.98 5.00
CA PRO A 1 -27.79 -53.75 4.56
C PRO A 1 -27.61 -52.53 3.64
N ASN A 2 -28.50 -52.30 2.66
CA ASN A 2 -28.31 -51.27 1.62
C ASN A 2 -28.53 -49.80 2.05
N LEU A 3 -29.35 -49.52 3.07
CA LEU A 3 -29.60 -48.13 3.49
C LEU A 3 -28.35 -47.46 4.11
N SER A 4 -27.54 -48.21 4.85
CA SER A 4 -26.35 -47.68 5.52
C SER A 4 -25.26 -47.24 4.52
N MET A 5 -25.05 -48.00 3.44
CA MET A 5 -24.10 -47.62 2.39
C MET A 5 -24.56 -46.37 1.62
N HIS A 6 -25.86 -46.27 1.32
CA HIS A 6 -26.43 -45.11 0.62
C HIS A 6 -26.31 -43.83 1.45
N PHE A 7 -26.51 -43.93 2.77
CA PHE A 7 -26.36 -42.81 3.69
C PHE A 7 -24.89 -42.34 3.80
N SER A 8 -23.95 -43.30 3.84
CA SER A 8 -22.52 -43.03 3.86
C SER A 8 -22.05 -42.29 2.59
N TYR A 9 -22.58 -42.68 1.43
CA TYR A 9 -22.26 -42.08 0.14
C TYR A 9 -22.78 -40.65 0.01
N LEU A 10 -24.02 -40.41 0.48
CA LEU A 10 -24.62 -39.07 0.51
C LEU A 10 -23.86 -38.12 1.44
N ILE A 11 -23.44 -38.58 2.62
CA ILE A 11 -22.58 -37.79 3.53
C ILE A 11 -21.25 -37.47 2.85
N GLY A 12 -20.61 -38.46 2.22
CA GLY A 12 -19.35 -38.25 1.49
C GLY A 12 -19.45 -37.20 0.38
N LEU A 13 -20.50 -37.26 -0.45
CA LEU A 13 -20.77 -36.25 -1.48
C LEU A 13 -21.01 -34.86 -0.88
N PHE A 14 -21.72 -34.76 0.24
CA PHE A 14 -21.97 -33.47 0.90
C PHE A 14 -20.69 -32.85 1.45
N VAL A 15 -19.80 -33.66 2.05
CA VAL A 15 -18.50 -33.20 2.57
C VAL A 15 -17.58 -32.77 1.42
N ILE A 16 -17.51 -33.53 0.33
CA ILE A 16 -16.71 -33.17 -0.84
C ILE A 16 -17.23 -31.87 -1.45
N ASN A 17 -18.54 -31.74 -1.63
CA ASN A 17 -19.12 -30.52 -2.20
C ASN A 17 -18.92 -29.31 -1.28
N ALA A 18 -19.09 -29.48 0.03
CA ALA A 18 -18.83 -28.43 1.02
C ALA A 18 -17.35 -27.99 1.05
N THR A 19 -16.40 -28.91 0.94
CA THR A 19 -14.97 -28.57 0.85
C THR A 19 -14.63 -27.84 -0.45
N ILE A 20 -15.17 -28.27 -1.59
CA ILE A 20 -15.01 -27.59 -2.88
C ILE A 20 -15.58 -26.17 -2.81
N ILE A 21 -16.78 -26.02 -2.23
CA ILE A 21 -17.42 -24.71 -2.01
C ILE A 21 -16.57 -23.85 -1.07
N PHE A 22 -16.01 -24.39 0.02
CA PHE A 22 -15.15 -23.66 0.95
C PHE A 22 -13.85 -23.18 0.29
N PHE A 23 -13.23 -24.00 -0.57
CA PHE A 23 -12.07 -23.60 -1.36
C PHE A 23 -12.41 -22.57 -2.44
N LEU A 24 -13.58 -22.66 -3.06
CA LEU A 24 -14.07 -21.68 -4.04
C LEU A 24 -14.48 -20.34 -3.41
N LEU A 25 -14.92 -20.37 -2.15
CA LEU A 25 -15.31 -19.20 -1.35
C LEU A 25 -14.18 -18.68 -0.46
N ALA A 26 -12.92 -19.09 -0.68
CA ALA A 26 -11.79 -18.53 0.04
C ALA A 26 -11.63 -17.04 -0.29
N ILE A 27 -12.30 -16.19 0.48
CA ILE A 27 -12.25 -14.73 0.36
C ILE A 27 -10.89 -14.30 0.87
N LEU A 28 -10.08 -13.71 -0.02
CA LEU A 28 -8.81 -13.11 0.38
C LEU A 28 -9.08 -11.92 1.28
N SER A 29 -8.42 -11.91 2.44
CA SER A 29 -8.45 -10.79 3.35
C SER A 29 -7.69 -9.61 2.77
N SER A 30 -8.34 -8.45 2.76
CA SER A 30 -7.71 -7.19 2.36
C SER A 30 -6.58 -6.80 3.32
N PRO A 31 -5.51 -6.16 2.81
CA PRO A 31 -4.42 -5.65 3.66
C PRO A 31 -4.95 -4.69 4.73
N LYS A 32 -4.23 -4.56 5.84
CA LYS A 32 -4.61 -3.73 6.98
C LYS A 32 -3.60 -2.62 7.23
N ASN A 33 -4.01 -1.58 7.94
CA ASN A 33 -3.14 -0.47 8.36
C ASN A 33 -2.29 0.12 7.22
N LEU A 34 -2.91 0.37 6.07
CA LEU A 34 -2.24 1.10 4.99
C LEU A 34 -1.92 2.51 5.47
N THR A 35 -0.64 2.85 5.49
CA THR A 35 -0.13 4.16 5.87
C THR A 35 0.85 4.68 4.82
N VAL A 36 0.98 5.99 4.71
CA VAL A 36 1.90 6.64 3.79
C VAL A 36 2.78 7.61 4.58
N ARG A 37 4.09 7.49 4.42
CA ARG A 37 5.09 8.39 4.99
C ARG A 37 5.73 9.20 3.88
N LEU A 38 5.82 10.51 4.06
CA LEU A 38 6.47 11.41 3.11
C LEU A 38 7.76 11.97 3.71
N LEU A 39 8.87 11.64 3.06
CA LEU A 39 10.20 11.98 3.52
C LEU A 39 11.03 12.42 2.33
N ASP A 40 11.52 13.66 2.34
CA ASP A 40 12.35 14.21 1.26
C ASP A 40 11.76 13.96 -0.15
N PHE A 41 10.48 14.30 -0.33
CA PHE A 41 9.70 14.11 -1.56
C PHE A 41 9.47 12.65 -1.98
N LYS A 42 9.90 11.67 -1.17
CA LYS A 42 9.63 10.25 -1.38
C LYS A 42 8.44 9.84 -0.53
N ALA A 43 7.37 9.37 -1.17
CA ALA A 43 6.27 8.75 -0.45
C ALA A 43 6.51 7.24 -0.35
N THR A 44 6.49 6.71 0.87
CA THR A 44 6.58 5.28 1.14
C THR A 44 5.27 4.81 1.75
N ALA A 45 4.59 3.90 1.05
CA ALA A 45 3.40 3.24 1.53
C ALA A 45 3.75 1.93 2.23
N GLU A 46 3.16 1.68 3.39
CA GLU A 46 3.38 0.48 4.20
C GLU A 46 2.03 -0.10 4.65
N TRP A 47 1.92 -1.42 4.69
CA TRP A 47 0.70 -2.11 5.10
C TRP A 47 1.01 -3.41 5.83
N LEU A 48 -0.01 -3.96 6.50
CA LEU A 48 0.01 -5.27 7.13
C LEU A 48 -0.75 -6.29 6.25
N PRO A 49 -0.34 -7.57 6.28
CA PRO A 49 -1.05 -8.63 5.57
C PRO A 49 -2.48 -8.80 6.12
N GLY A 50 -3.39 -9.24 5.25
CA GLY A 50 -4.72 -9.68 5.65
C GLY A 50 -4.65 -11.00 6.44
N GLN A 51 -5.50 -11.15 7.45
CA GLN A 51 -5.50 -12.35 8.29
C GLN A 51 -5.99 -13.58 7.51
N GLY A 52 -5.32 -14.73 7.71
CA GLY A 52 -5.71 -16.00 7.10
C GLY A 52 -5.33 -16.15 5.62
N ASN A 53 -4.61 -15.18 5.05
CA ASN A 53 -4.12 -15.29 3.68
C ASN A 53 -3.00 -16.34 3.57
N PRO A 54 -2.90 -17.08 2.44
CA PRO A 54 -1.82 -18.02 2.19
C PRO A 54 -0.42 -17.36 2.21
N PRO A 55 0.67 -18.10 2.48
CA PRO A 55 2.02 -17.52 2.57
C PRO A 55 2.57 -16.98 1.24
N ASP A 56 2.14 -17.53 0.10
CA ASP A 56 2.54 -17.08 -1.26
C ASP A 56 1.61 -15.98 -1.79
N THR A 57 1.16 -15.12 -0.88
CA THR A 57 0.28 -14.00 -1.19
C THR A 57 1.08 -12.83 -1.73
N ARG A 58 0.59 -12.21 -2.79
CA ARG A 58 1.21 -11.06 -3.44
C ARG A 58 0.33 -9.82 -3.29
N TYR A 59 0.91 -8.65 -3.49
CA TYR A 59 0.27 -7.36 -3.29
C TYR A 59 0.41 -6.50 -4.53
N THR A 60 -0.65 -5.74 -4.82
CA THR A 60 -0.62 -4.71 -5.87
C THR A 60 -1.04 -3.39 -5.26
N LEU A 61 -0.19 -2.38 -5.46
CA LEU A 61 -0.39 -1.03 -4.98
C LEU A 61 -0.58 -0.05 -6.14
N GLU A 62 -1.52 0.86 -5.95
CA GLU A 62 -1.84 1.92 -6.92
C GLU A 62 -1.92 3.27 -6.20
N SER A 63 -1.55 4.31 -6.94
CA SER A 63 -1.60 5.70 -6.48
C SER A 63 -2.16 6.61 -7.56
N GLY A 64 -2.91 7.64 -7.15
CA GLY A 64 -3.30 8.74 -8.05
C GLY A 64 -4.79 9.00 -8.13
N GLY A 65 -5.14 10.16 -8.71
CA GLY A 65 -6.52 10.54 -8.99
C GLY A 65 -7.18 9.71 -10.10
N LYS A 66 -6.39 9.12 -11.01
CA LYS A 66 -6.82 8.17 -12.05
C LYS A 66 -6.37 6.72 -11.82
N TRP A 67 -5.81 6.42 -10.63
CA TRP A 67 -5.23 5.13 -10.28
C TRP A 67 -4.16 4.63 -11.28
N ASN A 68 -2.94 5.12 -11.13
CA ASN A 68 -1.80 4.60 -11.86
C ASN A 68 -1.16 3.47 -11.05
N HIS A 69 -0.77 2.40 -11.73
CA HIS A 69 0.05 1.36 -11.12
C HIS A 69 1.41 1.94 -10.77
N ALA A 70 1.81 1.81 -9.52
CA ALA A 70 3.20 2.02 -9.16
C ALA A 70 4.01 0.89 -9.82
N GLN A 71 4.81 1.21 -10.84
CA GLN A 71 5.44 0.21 -11.72
C GLN A 71 6.20 -0.88 -10.95
N HIS A 72 6.75 -0.55 -9.78
CA HIS A 72 7.54 -1.46 -8.94
C HIS A 72 6.75 -2.17 -7.84
N CYS A 73 5.44 -1.92 -7.71
CA CYS A 73 4.63 -2.41 -6.61
C CYS A 73 3.39 -3.18 -7.08
N THR A 74 3.51 -3.80 -8.24
CA THR A 74 2.51 -4.73 -8.78
C THR A 74 2.98 -6.16 -8.53
N ASN A 75 2.09 -6.98 -7.97
CA ASN A 75 2.35 -8.40 -7.73
C ASN A 75 3.64 -8.66 -6.92
N THR A 76 3.82 -7.96 -5.81
CA THR A 76 5.02 -8.04 -4.96
C THR A 76 4.76 -8.72 -3.61
N GLU A 77 5.78 -9.32 -3.01
CA GLU A 77 5.68 -9.96 -1.68
C GLU A 77 6.01 -8.98 -0.54
N ILE A 78 6.62 -7.84 -0.88
CA ILE A 78 7.00 -6.82 0.11
C ILE A 78 5.77 -6.09 0.65
N LEU A 79 5.83 -5.72 1.93
CA LEU A 79 4.78 -4.99 2.66
C LEU A 79 5.00 -3.47 2.69
N LYS A 80 5.93 -2.99 1.87
CA LYS A 80 6.27 -1.57 1.73
C LYS A 80 6.62 -1.24 0.29
N CYS A 81 6.25 -0.06 -0.17
CA CYS A 81 6.46 0.38 -1.54
C CYS A 81 6.80 1.87 -1.56
N GLN A 82 7.84 2.23 -2.31
CA GLN A 82 8.12 3.63 -2.59
C GLN A 82 7.37 4.05 -3.86
N LEU A 83 6.68 5.18 -3.79
CA LEU A 83 6.00 5.84 -4.89
C LEU A 83 6.92 6.87 -5.53
N THR A 84 6.86 6.98 -6.86
CA THR A 84 7.57 7.98 -7.67
C THR A 84 6.55 8.91 -8.32
N PHE A 85 6.91 10.18 -8.48
CA PHE A 85 6.03 11.27 -8.95
C PHE A 85 6.77 12.19 -9.94
N ASP A 86 7.59 11.58 -10.79
CA ASP A 86 8.59 12.23 -11.65
C ASP A 86 8.22 12.21 -13.14
N GLU A 87 7.07 11.67 -13.50
CA GLU A 87 6.67 11.54 -14.91
C GLU A 87 6.11 12.85 -15.49
N GLN A 88 5.53 13.73 -14.66
CA GLN A 88 4.97 15.00 -15.11
C GLN A 88 5.31 16.18 -14.16
N PRO A 89 5.52 17.39 -14.71
CA PRO A 89 6.01 18.55 -13.96
C PRO A 89 5.09 19.02 -12.80
N ASN A 90 3.82 18.60 -12.79
CA ASN A 90 2.84 19.01 -11.77
C ASN A 90 2.43 17.91 -10.79
N GLU A 91 2.97 16.70 -10.91
CA GLU A 91 2.56 15.56 -10.07
C GLU A 91 2.81 15.81 -8.59
N LEU A 92 3.92 16.45 -8.22
CA LEU A 92 4.20 16.76 -6.82
C LEU A 92 3.15 17.67 -6.15
N HIS A 93 2.38 18.41 -6.95
CA HIS A 93 1.35 19.35 -6.48
C HIS A 93 -0.06 18.75 -6.48
N TRP A 94 -0.24 17.49 -6.85
CA TRP A 94 -1.55 16.83 -6.83
C TRP A 94 -1.82 16.12 -5.52
N ASN A 95 -3.11 15.94 -5.21
CA ASN A 95 -3.55 15.15 -4.07
C ASN A 95 -3.69 13.69 -4.50
N TYR A 96 -3.07 12.79 -3.75
CA TYR A 96 -3.05 11.35 -4.03
C TYR A 96 -3.77 10.58 -2.95
N PHE A 97 -4.52 9.56 -3.37
CA PHE A 97 -4.88 8.42 -2.54
C PHE A 97 -3.99 7.25 -2.91
N VAL A 98 -3.75 6.36 -1.94
CA VAL A 98 -3.10 5.07 -2.17
C VAL A 98 -4.09 3.97 -1.88
N ARG A 99 -4.08 2.93 -2.71
CA ARG A 99 -4.81 1.70 -2.43
C ARG A 99 -3.94 0.48 -2.66
N VAL A 100 -4.16 -0.55 -1.84
CA VAL A 100 -3.47 -1.83 -1.95
C VAL A 100 -4.47 -2.97 -1.89
N LYS A 101 -4.22 -4.03 -2.66
CA LYS A 101 -4.98 -5.27 -2.58
C LYS A 101 -4.07 -6.47 -2.49
N THR A 102 -4.65 -7.54 -1.99
CA THR A 102 -4.07 -8.87 -1.97
C THR A 102 -4.41 -9.62 -3.25
N THR A 103 -3.47 -10.37 -3.81
CA THR A 103 -3.66 -11.27 -4.94
C THR A 103 -3.07 -12.65 -4.65
N PHE A 104 -3.82 -13.71 -4.94
CA PHE A 104 -3.36 -15.09 -4.80
C PHE A 104 -3.98 -15.96 -5.89
N LYS A 105 -3.15 -16.64 -6.69
CA LYS A 105 -3.57 -17.58 -7.76
C LYS A 105 -4.71 -17.07 -8.66
N GLY A 106 -4.65 -15.79 -9.05
CA GLY A 106 -5.65 -15.15 -9.92
C GLY A 106 -6.86 -14.55 -9.19
N THR A 107 -7.03 -14.80 -7.90
CA THR A 107 -8.05 -14.16 -7.06
C THR A 107 -7.51 -12.89 -6.42
N SER A 108 -8.37 -11.90 -6.18
CA SER A 108 -8.03 -10.64 -5.52
C SER A 108 -8.93 -10.35 -4.32
N SER A 109 -8.40 -9.71 -3.28
CA SER A 109 -9.21 -9.13 -2.21
C SER A 109 -9.87 -7.81 -2.65
N ASN A 110 -10.75 -7.28 -1.80
CA ASN A 110 -11.12 -5.86 -1.85
C ASN A 110 -9.89 -4.97 -1.66
N TRP A 111 -9.97 -3.74 -2.15
CA TRP A 111 -8.96 -2.70 -1.96
C TRP A 111 -9.00 -2.14 -0.54
N THR A 112 -7.83 -1.92 0.04
CA THR A 112 -7.64 -1.08 1.22
C THR A 112 -7.10 0.27 0.76
N THR A 113 -7.85 1.34 1.02
CA THR A 113 -7.52 2.70 0.55
C THR A 113 -7.21 3.61 1.74
N THR A 114 -6.30 4.56 1.55
CA THR A 114 -6.05 5.60 2.56
C THR A 114 -7.31 6.43 2.78
N SER A 115 -7.60 6.77 4.04
CA SER A 115 -8.78 7.57 4.40
C SER A 115 -8.65 9.05 4.01
N LYS A 116 -7.40 9.53 3.90
CA LYS A 116 -7.07 10.90 3.52
C LYS A 116 -6.16 10.89 2.30
N SER A 117 -6.25 11.95 1.52
CA SER A 117 -5.27 12.24 0.49
C SER A 117 -4.01 12.86 1.09
N PHE A 118 -2.92 12.84 0.33
CA PHE A 118 -1.69 13.56 0.64
C PHE A 118 -1.16 14.26 -0.62
N GLN A 119 -0.42 15.36 -0.44
CA GLN A 119 0.27 16.08 -1.49
C GLN A 119 1.79 15.97 -1.29
N PRO A 120 2.55 15.37 -2.23
CA PRO A 120 3.99 15.20 -2.09
C PRO A 120 4.76 16.48 -1.78
N TYR A 121 4.34 17.60 -2.37
CA TYR A 121 4.97 18.89 -2.13
C TYR A 121 4.54 19.54 -0.81
N GLY A 122 3.26 19.44 -0.44
CA GLY A 122 2.67 20.15 0.70
C GLY A 122 2.83 19.45 2.05
N ASP A 123 2.74 18.12 2.07
CA ASP A 123 2.69 17.31 3.30
C ASP A 123 4.03 16.65 3.67
N LYS A 124 5.09 16.93 2.90
CA LYS A 124 6.43 16.36 3.15
C LYS A 124 7.01 16.80 4.48
N VAL A 125 7.64 15.86 5.16
CA VAL A 125 8.50 16.12 6.31
C VAL A 125 9.95 16.12 5.82
N PHE A 126 10.70 17.18 6.13
CA PHE A 126 12.13 17.28 5.82
C PHE A 126 12.94 16.66 6.96
N LEU A 127 13.82 15.71 6.65
CA LEU A 127 14.69 15.08 7.66
C LEU A 127 15.77 16.03 8.19
N GLU A 128 16.25 16.92 7.33
CA GLU A 128 17.43 17.73 7.63
C GLU A 128 17.13 19.20 7.36
N GLN A 129 16.57 19.90 8.36
CA GLN A 129 16.84 21.31 8.47
C GLN A 129 18.20 21.46 9.17
N GLN A 130 19.29 21.54 8.40
CA GLN A 130 20.55 22.04 8.96
C GLN A 130 20.39 23.55 9.20
N ILE A 131 20.06 23.90 10.44
CA ILE A 131 19.96 25.29 10.91
C ILE A 131 21.32 25.68 11.48
N TYR A 132 21.96 26.67 10.87
CA TYR A 132 23.16 27.30 11.45
C TYR A 132 22.74 28.61 12.14
N ILE A 133 23.05 28.72 13.42
CA ILE A 133 22.81 29.94 14.21
C ILE A 133 24.14 30.68 14.32
N LEU A 134 24.25 31.83 13.65
CA LEU A 134 25.36 32.76 13.84
C LEU A 134 24.96 33.77 14.91
N ILE A 135 25.60 33.69 16.07
CA ILE A 135 25.47 34.69 17.13
C ILE A 135 26.58 35.71 16.92
N LEU A 136 26.21 36.89 16.42
CA LEU A 136 27.06 38.06 16.41
C LEU A 136 26.76 38.86 17.69
N LYS A 137 27.74 39.56 18.25
CA LYS A 137 27.68 40.13 19.62
C LYS A 137 26.37 40.86 19.97
N ASP A 138 25.72 41.46 18.97
CA ASP A 138 24.49 42.24 19.15
C ASP A 138 23.29 41.73 18.31
N HIS A 139 23.41 40.59 17.62
CA HIS A 139 22.32 40.02 16.82
C HIS A 139 22.45 38.50 16.59
N VAL A 140 21.30 37.83 16.58
CA VAL A 140 21.19 36.42 16.19
C VAL A 140 20.73 36.37 14.74
N THR A 141 21.57 35.84 13.85
CA THR A 141 21.19 35.55 12.47
C THR A 141 20.92 34.06 12.33
N VAL A 142 19.66 33.71 12.04
CA VAL A 142 19.26 32.34 11.74
C VAL A 142 19.43 32.10 10.25
N MET A 143 20.41 31.27 9.87
CA MET A 143 20.59 30.84 8.50
C MET A 143 19.98 29.46 8.33
N MET A 144 18.85 29.39 7.61
CA MET A 144 18.33 28.12 7.11
C MET A 144 19.05 27.79 5.81
N LEU A 145 19.81 26.70 5.78
CA LEU A 145 20.32 26.18 4.52
C LEU A 145 19.14 25.55 3.75
N LYS A 146 18.43 26.35 2.95
CA LYS A 146 17.57 25.78 1.90
C LYS A 146 18.51 25.20 0.86
N THR A 147 18.51 23.89 0.67
CA THR A 147 18.99 23.30 -0.58
C THR A 147 18.12 23.89 -1.69
N LEU A 148 18.61 24.94 -2.36
CA LEU A 148 18.05 25.46 -3.59
C LEU A 148 18.19 24.36 -4.64
N HIS A 149 17.13 23.58 -4.85
CA HIS A 149 16.95 22.93 -6.14
C HIS A 149 16.26 23.97 -7.03
N PHE A 150 17.06 24.53 -7.94
CA PHE A 150 16.55 25.29 -9.08
C PHE A 150 15.69 24.33 -9.91
N ALA A 151 14.40 24.61 -10.00
CA ALA A 151 13.55 24.03 -11.04
C ALA A 151 13.61 25.00 -12.24
N PHE A 152 14.09 24.51 -13.37
CA PHE A 152 13.98 25.17 -14.68
C PHE A 152 12.58 24.95 -15.24
#